data_AF-A0A0F9NJB7-F1
#
_entry.id   AF-A0A0F9NJB7-F1
#
_cell.length_a   1.000
_cell.length_b   1.000
_cell.length_c   1.000
_cell.angle_alpha   90.00
_cell.angle_beta   90.00
_cell.angle_gamma   90.00
#
_symmetry.space_group_name_H-M   'P 1'
#
loop_
_entity.id
_entity.type
_entity.pdbx_description
1 polymer ?
#
loop_
_entity_poly.entity_id
_entity_poly.type
_entity_poly.pdbx_seq_one_letter_code
_entity_poly.pdbx_strand_id
1 'polypeptide(L)' 'MKIKIYNEKKEKEYALKLFLSNDRIVLALADEEGNKISSSSLISIKSDMTLVRCRNINSTLGLPLTDDNQLKLEGE' A
#
# COMPACT_ATOMS: atom_id res chain seq x y z
N MET A 1 -39.30 5.96 18.61
CA MET A 1 -37.84 5.82 18.78
C MET A 1 -37.22 5.72 17.39
N LYS A 2 -36.41 6.68 16.95
CA LYS A 2 -35.79 6.68 15.61
C LYS A 2 -34.43 6.00 15.70
N ILE A 3 -34.31 4.79 15.13
CA ILE A 3 -33.04 4.07 15.03
C ILE A 3 -32.21 4.74 13.93
N LYS A 4 -31.08 5.35 14.27
CA LYS A 4 -30.07 5.79 13.30
C LYS A 4 -29.18 4.59 12.99
N ILE A 5 -29.37 3.97 11.83
CA ILE A 5 -28.46 2.94 11.34
C ILE A 5 -27.17 3.64 10.94
N TYR A 6 -26.13 3.51 11.74
CA TYR A 6 -24.78 3.95 11.38
C TYR A 6 -24.23 2.94 10.38
N ASN A 7 -24.05 3.36 9.13
CA ASN A 7 -23.33 2.58 8.13
C ASN A 7 -21.83 2.73 8.42
N GLU A 8 -21.24 1.79 9.16
CA GLU A 8 -19.79 1.69 9.27
C GLU A 8 -19.22 1.46 7.85
N LYS A 9 -18.23 2.27 7.45
CA LYS A 9 -17.49 2.03 6.22
C LYS A 9 -16.78 0.69 6.40
N LYS A 10 -17.10 -0.30 5.56
CA LYS A 10 -16.34 -1.55 5.50
C LYS A 10 -14.87 -1.24 5.30
N GLU A 11 -14.04 -1.69 6.23
CA GLU A 11 -12.59 -1.66 6.06
C GLU A 11 -12.20 -2.57 4.90
N LYS A 12 -11.29 -2.08 4.06
CA LYS A 12 -10.81 -2.82 2.89
C LYS A 12 -9.50 -3.47 3.26
N GLU A 13 -9.52 -4.79 3.41
CA GLU A 13 -8.33 -5.56 3.73
C GLU A 13 -7.51 -5.82 2.46
N TYR A 14 -6.20 -5.66 2.57
CA TYR A 14 -5.26 -6.00 1.51
C TYR A 14 -4.17 -6.89 2.08
N ALA A 15 -3.74 -7.89 1.30
CA ALA A 15 -2.58 -8.68 1.66
C ALA A 15 -1.29 -7.94 1.32
N LEU A 16 -0.28 -8.04 2.18
CA LEU A 16 1.05 -7.51 1.91
C LEU A 16 1.95 -8.64 1.41
N LYS A 17 2.58 -8.49 0.24
CA LYS A 17 3.42 -9.52 -0.37
C LYS A 17 4.71 -8.96 -0.96
N LEU A 18 5.72 -9.82 -1.09
CA LEU A 18 6.94 -9.55 -1.82
C LEU A 18 6.77 -9.97 -3.29
N PHE A 19 7.15 -9.09 -4.21
CA PHE A 19 7.12 -9.34 -5.65
C PHE A 19 8.49 -9.07 -6.26
N LEU A 20 8.89 -9.86 -7.26
CA LEU A 20 10.04 -9.56 -8.10
C LEU A 20 9.63 -8.56 -9.19
N SER A 21 10.38 -7.47 -9.34
CA SER A 21 10.10 -6.40 -10.31
C SER A 21 11.41 -5.76 -10.76
N ASN A 22 11.76 -5.88 -12.04
CA ASN A 22 12.96 -5.28 -12.65
C ASN A 22 14.24 -5.51 -11.80
N ASP A 23 14.54 -6.78 -11.50
CA ASP A 23 15.69 -7.22 -10.68
C ASP A 23 15.72 -6.68 -9.24
N ARG A 24 14.55 -6.25 -8.73
CA ARG A 24 14.38 -5.82 -7.35
C ARG A 24 13.25 -6.60 -6.71
N ILE A 25 13.32 -6.75 -5.39
CA ILE A 25 12.18 -7.22 -4.61
C ILE A 25 11.40 -5.98 -4.17
N VAL A 26 10.08 -6.00 -4.28
CA VAL A 26 9.22 -4.93 -3.79
C VAL A 26 8.17 -5.48 -2.83
N LEU A 27 7.99 -4.80 -1.72
CA LEU A 27 6.87 -5.00 -0.81
C LEU A 27 5.68 -4.21 -1.34
N ALA A 28 4.60 -4.88 -1.70
CA ALA A 28 3.44 -4.26 -2.32
C ALA A 28 2.13 -4.89 -1.82
N LEU A 29 1.01 -4.17 -2.00
CA LEU A 29 -0.31 -4.73 -1.73
C LEU A 29 -0.74 -5.69 -2.84
N ALA A 30 -1.41 -6.76 -2.44
CA ALA A 30 -2.00 -7.77 -3.28
C ALA A 30 -3.53 -7.79 -3.14
N ASP A 31 -4.22 -8.14 -4.22
CA ASP A 31 -5.66 -8.39 -4.20
C ASP A 31 -6.01 -9.76 -3.62
N GLU A 32 -7.29 -10.09 -3.62
CA GLU A 32 -7.84 -11.34 -3.07
C GLU A 32 -7.30 -12.59 -3.80
N GLU A 33 -6.93 -12.45 -5.07
CA GLU A 33 -6.33 -13.50 -5.90
C GLU A 33 -4.81 -13.62 -5.66
N GLY A 34 -4.25 -12.68 -4.90
CA GLY A 34 -2.85 -12.62 -4.58
C GLY A 34 -1.99 -11.95 -5.64
N ASN A 35 -2.60 -11.31 -6.64
CA ASN A 35 -1.91 -10.56 -7.68
C ASN A 35 -1.48 -9.19 -7.16
N LYS A 36 -0.39 -8.66 -7.70
CA LYS A 36 0.10 -7.34 -7.34
C LYS A 36 -0.89 -6.26 -7.79
N ILE A 37 -1.33 -5.43 -6.86
CA ILE A 37 -2.13 -4.24 -7.19
C ILE A 37 -1.23 -3.20 -7.87
N SER A 38 -1.71 -2.58 -8.95
CA SER A 38 -0.97 -1.52 -9.63
C SER A 38 -0.75 -0.32 -8.72
N SER A 39 0.42 0.31 -8.80
CA SER A 39 0.80 1.46 -7.96
C SER A 39 0.63 1.21 -6.46
N SER A 40 0.91 -0.02 -5.99
CA SER A 40 0.83 -0.38 -4.56
C SER A 40 2.19 -0.73 -3.95
N SER A 41 3.28 -0.54 -4.68
CA SER A 41 4.63 -0.83 -4.16
C SER A 41 4.99 0.20 -3.10
N LEU A 42 5.26 -0.27 -1.88
CA LEU A 42 5.51 0.57 -0.71
C LEU A 42 7.01 0.74 -0.47
N ILE A 43 7.75 -0.36 -0.53
CA ILE A 43 9.20 -0.41 -0.29
C ILE A 43 9.85 -1.24 -1.39
N SER A 44 10.94 -0.75 -1.97
CA SER A 44 11.81 -1.51 -2.86
C SER A 44 13.08 -1.91 -2.13
N ILE A 45 13.45 -3.18 -2.26
CA ILE A 45 14.68 -3.78 -1.78
C ILE A 45 15.58 -3.96 -3.00
N LYS A 46 16.68 -3.21 -3.04
CA LYS A 46 17.69 -3.31 -4.10
C LYS A 46 18.58 -4.54 -3.89
N SER A 47 19.37 -4.89 -4.91
CA SER A 47 20.31 -6.01 -4.85
C SER A 47 21.40 -5.85 -3.79
N ASP A 48 21.73 -4.61 -3.42
CA ASP A 48 22.65 -4.26 -2.33
C ASP A 48 21.98 -4.24 -0.95
N MET A 49 20.75 -4.77 -0.83
CA MET A 49 19.91 -4.76 0.37
C MET A 49 19.48 -3.36 0.85
N THR A 50 19.71 -2.31 0.06
CA THR A 50 19.19 -0.97 0.38
C THR A 50 17.66 -0.94 0.23
N LEU A 51 17.00 -0.41 1.26
CA LEU A 51 15.56 -0.17 1.27
C LEU A 51 15.24 1.24 0.76
N VAL A 52 14.29 1.36 -0.16
CA VAL A 52 13.83 2.63 -0.72
C VAL A 52 12.32 2.75 -0.60
N ARG A 53 11.82 3.85 -0.02
CA ARG A 53 10.40 4.22 -0.04
C ARG A 53 9.96 4.51 -1.47
N CYS A 54 8.97 3.76 -1.96
CA CYS A 54 8.41 3.96 -3.28
C CYS A 54 7.53 5.22 -3.33
N ARG A 55 7.40 5.80 -4.52
CA ARG A 55 6.54 6.97 -4.84
C ARG A 55 5.36 6.55 -5.69
N ASN A 56 4.42 7.48 -5.91
CA ASN A 56 3.27 7.29 -6.78
C ASN A 56 2.36 6.13 -6.35
N ILE A 57 2.23 5.91 -5.04
CA ILE A 57 1.28 4.95 -4.48
C ILE A 57 -0.14 5.46 -4.74
N ASN A 58 -1.04 4.57 -5.18
CA ASN A 58 -2.42 4.96 -5.46
C ASN A 58 -3.14 5.39 -4.17
N SER A 59 -3.56 6.65 -4.09
CA SER A 59 -4.25 7.23 -2.94
C SER A 59 -5.62 6.59 -2.67
N THR A 60 -6.25 5.96 -3.67
CA THR A 60 -7.52 5.24 -3.48
C THR A 60 -7.36 3.96 -2.65
N LEU A 61 -6.12 3.54 -2.34
CA LEU A 61 -5.84 2.41 -1.47
C LEU A 61 -6.10 2.71 0.01
N GLY A 62 -6.34 3.98 0.38
CA GLY A 62 -6.66 4.37 1.76
C GLY A 62 -5.46 4.35 2.71
N LEU A 63 -4.23 4.29 2.16
CA LEU A 63 -3.00 4.35 2.95
C LEU A 63 -2.69 5.79 3.36
N PRO A 64 -2.00 6.00 4.50
CA PRO A 64 -1.50 7.31 4.88
C PRO A 64 -0.33 7.69 3.97
N LEU A 65 -0.57 8.62 3.04
CA LEU A 65 0.44 9.04 2.05
C LEU A 65 0.90 10.49 2.25
N THR A 66 2.14 10.77 1.84
CA THR A 66 2.69 12.13 1.66
C THR A 66 2.14 12.76 0.38
N ASP A 67 2.41 14.05 0.16
CA ASP A 67 1.99 14.77 -1.06
C ASP A 67 2.60 14.16 -2.35
N ASP A 68 3.76 13.52 -2.22
CA ASP A 68 4.45 12.77 -3.29
C ASP A 68 3.94 11.32 -3.45
N ASN A 69 2.82 10.98 -2.79
CA ASN A 69 2.25 9.64 -2.77
C ASN A 69 3.24 8.56 -2.29
N GLN A 70 4.01 8.85 -1.24
CA GLN A 70 4.82 7.86 -0.50
C GLN A 70 4.11 7.48 0.80
N LEU A 71 4.34 6.28 1.32
CA LEU A 71 3.83 5.91 2.65
C LEU A 71 4.41 6.87 3.70
N LYS A 72 3.57 7.58 4.47
CA LYS A 72 4.00 8.48 5.55
C LYS A 72 4.71 7.71 6.67
N LEU A 73 5.76 8.32 7.22
CA LEU A 73 6.37 7.86 8.46
C LEU A 73 5.68 8.55 9.65
N GLU A 74 5.67 7.92 10.81
CA GLU A 74 5.21 8.60 12.03
C GLU A 74 6.02 9.88 12.26
N GLY A 75 5.32 11.00 12.38
CA GLY A 75 5.94 12.33 12.59
C GLY A 75 6.14 13.17 11.33
N GLU A 76 5.82 12.67 10.13
CA GLU A 76 5.71 13.45 8.88
C GLU A 76 4.28 13.99 8.62
#